data_AF-A0A661J8L2-F1
#
_entry.id   AF-A0A661J8L2-F1
#
_cell.length_a   1.000
_cell.length_b   1.000
_cell.length_c   1.000
_cell.angle_alpha   90.00
_cell.angle_beta   90.00
_cell.angle_gamma   90.00
#
_symmetry.space_group_name_H-M   'P 1'
#
loop_
_entity.id
_entity.type
_entity.pdbx_description
1 polymer ?
#
loop_
_entity_poly.entity_id
_entity_poly.type
_entity_poly.pdbx_seq_one_letter_code
_entity_poly.pdbx_strand_id
1 'polypeptide(L)'
;MKLVKNIIFFLLIAFAITFFMQNLTSVPINYYGIEKDSFMVPLFLVILASVFLGIIIAGIEDIVIRLRLKREIKEQKKRIISLEKELNSLRSLPITDSGIYQEKKEEKTVSPSEENKPI
;
A
#
# COMPACT_ATOMS: atom_id res chain seq x y z
N MET A 1 7.80 8.80 31.80
CA MET A 1 6.93 7.89 31.02
C MET A 1 7.55 6.53 30.72
N LYS A 2 8.85 6.42 30.40
CA LYS A 2 9.52 5.11 30.19
C LYS A 2 9.53 4.23 31.45
N LEU A 3 9.86 4.81 32.61
CA LEU A 3 9.88 4.07 33.89
C LEU A 3 8.50 3.45 34.24
N VAL A 4 7.43 4.23 34.11
CA VAL A 4 6.05 3.78 34.36
C VAL A 4 5.68 2.64 33.42
N LYS A 5 6.01 2.74 32.13
CA LYS A 5 5.80 1.66 31.16
C LYS A 5 6.54 0.38 31.57
N ASN A 6 7.80 0.51 31.99
CA ASN A 6 8.59 -0.63 32.45
C ASN A 6 8.02 -1.25 33.73
N ILE A 7 7.57 -0.45 34.70
CA ILE A 7 6.94 -0.94 35.93
C ILE A 7 5.65 -1.71 35.62
N ILE A 8 4.78 -1.15 34.77
CA ILE A 8 3.55 -1.82 34.34
C ILE A 8 3.88 -3.13 33.63
N PHE A 9 4.91 -3.14 32.78
CA PHE A 9 5.34 -4.34 32.08
C PHE A 9 5.86 -5.43 33.04
N PHE A 10 6.69 -5.07 34.03
CA PHE A 10 7.13 -6.01 35.05
C PHE A 10 5.96 -6.54 35.89
N LEU A 11 5.00 -5.67 36.24
CA LEU A 11 3.80 -6.08 36.98
C LEU A 11 2.95 -7.07 36.17
N LEU A 12 2.80 -6.83 34.87
CA LEU A 12 2.12 -7.74 33.95
C LEU A 12 2.81 -9.10 33.87
N ILE A 13 4.15 -9.13 33.80
CA ILE A 13 4.92 -10.38 33.80
C ILE A 13 4.75 -11.13 35.12
N ALA A 14 4.87 -10.44 36.26
CA ALA A 14 4.67 -11.04 37.57
C ALA A 14 3.26 -11.61 37.72
N PHE A 15 2.25 -10.89 37.22
CA PHE A 15 0.88 -11.37 37.15
C PHE A 15 0.74 -12.61 36.26
N ALA A 16 1.35 -12.62 35.06
CA ALA A 16 1.31 -13.78 34.18
C ALA A 16 1.95 -15.03 34.81
N ILE A 17 3.10 -14.87 35.46
CA ILE A 17 3.79 -15.96 36.16
C ILE A 17 2.93 -16.51 37.30
N THR A 18 2.38 -15.64 38.15
CA THR A 18 1.54 -16.06 39.27
C THR A 18 0.24 -16.71 38.79
N PHE A 19 -0.37 -16.18 37.73
CA PHE A 19 -1.51 -16.80 37.06
C PHE A 19 -1.17 -18.20 36.56
N PHE A 20 -0.05 -18.41 35.89
CA PHE A 20 0.39 -19.74 35.44
C PHE A 20 0.60 -20.71 36.60
N MET A 21 1.27 -20.26 37.67
CA MET A 21 1.57 -21.10 38.83
C MET A 21 0.30 -21.54 39.57
N GLN A 22 -0.72 -20.68 39.63
CA GLN A 22 -2.00 -21.00 40.26
C GLN A 22 -2.90 -21.86 39.36
N ASN A 23 -2.71 -21.81 38.04
CA ASN A 23 -3.51 -22.53 37.05
C ASN A 23 -2.73 -23.72 36.44
N LEU A 24 -2.03 -24.48 37.29
CA LEU A 24 -1.35 -25.72 36.93
C LEU A 24 -2.30 -26.92 36.79
N THR A 25 -3.61 -26.71 36.95
CA THR A 25 -4.62 -27.75 36.78
C THR A 25 -4.52 -28.38 35.39
N SER A 26 -4.26 -29.68 35.36
CA SER A 26 -4.21 -30.44 34.12
C SER A 26 -5.61 -30.70 33.58
N VAL A 27 -5.81 -30.41 32.30
CA VAL A 27 -7.03 -30.68 31.57
C VAL A 27 -6.78 -31.75 30.50
N PRO A 28 -7.72 -32.67 30.27
CA PRO A 28 -7.60 -33.66 29.21
C PRO A 28 -7.79 -32.99 27.84
N ILE A 29 -6.85 -33.20 26.93
CA ILE A 29 -6.98 -32.79 25.52
C ILE A 29 -7.32 -34.02 24.69
N ASN A 30 -8.48 -33.97 24.05
CA ASN A 30 -8.92 -34.95 23.06
C ASN A 30 -8.85 -34.32 21.68
N TYR A 31 -7.88 -34.71 20.87
CA TYR A 31 -7.69 -34.14 19.54
C TYR A 31 -7.82 -35.22 18.48
N TYR A 32 -8.89 -35.14 17.67
CA TYR A 32 -9.18 -36.02 16.52
C TYR A 32 -8.99 -37.53 16.76
N GLY A 33 -9.17 -38.01 17.99
CA GLY A 33 -8.97 -39.42 18.34
C GLY A 33 -7.54 -39.92 18.16
N ILE A 34 -6.55 -39.01 18.14
CA ILE A 34 -5.13 -39.35 17.93
C ILE A 34 -4.58 -40.18 19.10
N GLU A 35 -5.11 -40.00 20.32
CA GLU A 35 -4.74 -40.78 21.49
C GLU A 35 -5.94 -41.56 22.04
N LYS A 36 -5.69 -42.81 22.41
CA LYS A 36 -6.69 -43.73 23.00
C LYS A 36 -7.05 -43.30 24.43
N ASP A 37 -6.13 -42.61 25.10
CA ASP A 37 -6.29 -41.97 26.40
C ASP A 37 -6.05 -40.46 26.25
N SER A 38 -6.79 -39.62 26.98
CA SER A 38 -6.66 -38.17 26.87
C SER A 38 -5.30 -37.68 27.40
N PHE A 39 -4.56 -36.91 26.59
CA PHE A 39 -3.31 -36.29 27.04
C PHE A 39 -3.60 -35.18 28.06
N MET A 40 -3.06 -35.30 29.28
CA MET A 40 -3.27 -34.32 30.35
C MET A 40 -2.26 -33.19 30.23
N VAL A 41 -2.75 -31.97 29.96
CA VAL A 41 -1.91 -30.77 29.78
C VAL A 41 -2.35 -29.69 30.77
N PRO A 42 -1.41 -28.97 31.42
CA PRO A 42 -1.77 -27.81 32.22
C PRO A 42 -2.58 -26.79 31.43
N LEU A 43 -3.69 -26.33 32.00
CA LEU A 43 -4.63 -25.41 31.34
C LEU A 43 -3.95 -24.15 30.79
N PHE A 44 -3.00 -23.59 31.53
CA PHE A 44 -2.28 -22.39 31.10
C PHE A 44 -1.54 -22.60 29.77
N LEU A 45 -1.03 -23.81 29.50
CA LEU A 45 -0.29 -24.12 28.29
C LEU A 45 -1.23 -24.16 27.08
N VAL A 46 -2.45 -24.65 27.27
CA VAL A 46 -3.51 -24.66 26.24
C VAL A 46 -3.88 -23.23 25.86
N ILE A 47 -4.16 -22.39 26.86
CA ILE A 47 -4.49 -20.98 26.65
C ILE A 47 -3.33 -20.26 25.95
N LEU A 48 -2.10 -20.48 26.41
CA LEU A 48 -0.91 -19.86 25.83
C LEU A 48 -0.71 -20.28 24.36
N ALA A 49 -0.89 -21.57 24.05
CA ALA A 49 -0.80 -22.08 22.68
C ALA A 49 -1.89 -21.48 21.78
N SER A 50 -3.14 -21.37 22.27
CA SER A 50 -4.23 -20.73 21.50
C SER A 50 -3.95 -19.25 21.22
N VAL A 51 -3.46 -18.50 22.21
CA VAL A 51 -3.09 -17.09 22.02
C VAL A 51 -1.92 -16.97 21.04
N PHE A 52 -0.90 -17.82 21.19
CA PHE A 52 0.26 -17.82 20.29
C PHE A 52 -0.14 -18.12 18.85
N LEU A 53 -1.05 -19.07 18.65
CA LEU A 53 -1.61 -19.39 17.33
C LEU A 53 -2.35 -18.18 16.74
N GLY A 54 -3.14 -17.46 17.56
CA GLY A 54 -3.78 -16.21 17.15
C GLY A 54 -2.77 -15.14 16.69
N ILE A 55 -1.65 -14.99 17.42
CA ILE A 55 -0.58 -14.06 17.05
C ILE A 55 0.09 -14.46 15.73
N ILE A 56 0.31 -15.76 15.51
CA ILE A 56 0.86 -16.27 14.24
C ILE A 56 -0.08 -15.92 13.09
N ILE A 57 -1.38 -16.19 13.24
CA ILE A 57 -2.39 -15.91 12.20
C ILE A 57 -2.41 -14.40 11.90
N ALA A 58 -2.51 -13.55 12.93
CA ALA A 58 -2.50 -12.10 12.77
C ALA A 58 -1.19 -11.60 12.12
N GLY A 59 -0.05 -12.20 12.47
CA GLY A 59 1.24 -11.90 11.86
C GLY A 59 1.28 -12.23 10.37
N ILE A 60 0.72 -13.38 9.99
CA ILE A 60 0.60 -13.78 8.57
C ILE A 60 -0.28 -12.79 7.81
N GLU A 61 -1.42 -12.39 8.37
CA GLU A 61 -2.31 -11.39 7.78
C GLU A 61 -1.58 -10.05 7.54
N ASP A 62 -0.84 -9.53 8.53
CA ASP A 62 -0.08 -8.29 8.37
C ASP A 62 0.96 -8.39 7.25
N ILE A 63 1.68 -9.52 7.17
CA ILE A 63 2.67 -9.74 6.12
C ILE A 63 2.00 -9.72 4.74
N VAL A 64 0.88 -10.42 4.56
CA VAL A 64 0.17 -10.48 3.29
C VAL A 64 -0.33 -9.10 2.87
N ILE A 65 -0.94 -8.35 3.79
CA ILE A 65 -1.43 -7.00 3.55
C ILE A 65 -0.27 -6.08 3.12
N ARG A 66 0.84 -6.12 3.86
CA ARG A 66 2.03 -5.31 3.58
C ARG A 66 2.62 -5.60 2.21
N LEU A 67 2.62 -6.87 1.79
CA LEU A 67 3.09 -7.26 0.46
C LEU A 67 2.17 -6.75 -0.66
N ARG A 68 0.85 -6.81 -0.48
CA ARG A 68 -0.12 -6.26 -1.44
C ARG A 68 0.04 -4.74 -1.60
N LEU A 69 0.08 -4.01 -0.48
CA LEU A 69 0.32 -2.56 -0.49
C LEU A 69 1.61 -2.18 -1.20
N LYS A 70 2.71 -2.90 -0.94
CA LYS A 70 3.99 -2.66 -1.64
C LYS A 70 3.89 -2.87 -3.14
N ARG A 71 3.11 -3.86 -3.60
CA ARG A 71 2.88 -4.11 -5.03
C ARG A 71 2.05 -2.99 -5.65
N GLU A 72 0.96 -2.60 -5.01
CA GLU A 72 0.09 -1.52 -5.47
C GLU A 72 0.87 -0.19 -5.60
N ILE A 73 1.69 0.16 -4.61
CA ILE A 73 2.55 1.35 -4.68
C ILE A 73 3.49 1.29 -5.90
N LYS A 74 4.08 0.13 -6.17
CA LYS A 74 4.99 -0.05 -7.31
C LYS A 74 4.26 0.09 -8.64
N GLU A 75 3.05 -0.47 -8.75
CA GLU A 75 2.22 -0.39 -9.95
C GLU A 75 1.73 1.04 -10.21
N GLN A 76 1.25 1.72 -9.18
CA GLN A 76 0.84 3.12 -9.27
C GLN A 76 2.01 4.01 -9.68
N LYS A 77 3.20 3.83 -9.09
CA LYS A 77 4.41 4.58 -9.49
C LYS A 77 4.78 4.35 -10.96
N LYS A 78 4.69 3.11 -11.44
CA LYS A 78 4.93 2.81 -12.88
C LYS A 78 3.91 3.51 -13.77
N ARG A 79 2.63 3.53 -13.36
CA ARG A 79 1.56 4.19 -14.12
C ARG A 79 1.76 5.69 -14.20
N ILE A 80 2.18 6.34 -13.11
CA ILE A 80 2.56 7.76 -13.10
C ILE A 80 3.66 8.03 -14.14
N ILE A 81 4.73 7.24 -14.11
CA ILE A 81 5.86 7.41 -15.06
C ILE A 81 5.40 7.21 -16.52
N SER A 82 4.51 6.26 -16.79
CA SER A 82 3.95 6.04 -18.14
C SER A 82 3.13 7.24 -18.61
N LEU A 83 2.22 7.72 -17.77
CA LEU A 83 1.36 8.86 -18.06
C LEU A 83 2.18 10.15 -18.27
N GLU A 84 3.24 10.36 -17.48
CA GLU A 84 4.17 11.47 -17.68
C GLU A 84 4.90 11.38 -19.03
N LYS A 85 5.32 10.17 -19.45
CA LYS A 85 5.94 9.96 -20.77
C LYS A 85 4.96 10.22 -21.91
N GLU A 86 3.71 9.77 -21.81
CA GLU A 86 2.68 10.02 -22.80
C GLU A 86 2.39 11.52 -22.94
N LEU A 87 2.25 12.23 -21.81
CA LEU A 87 2.07 13.69 -21.81
C LEU A 87 3.25 14.41 -22.49
N ASN A 88 4.48 14.00 -22.19
CA ASN A 88 5.68 14.59 -22.81
C ASN A 88 5.77 14.25 -24.30
N SER A 89 5.40 13.03 -24.71
CA SER A 89 5.34 12.64 -26.13
C SER A 89 4.33 13.48 -26.91
N LEU A 90 3.14 13.70 -26.35
CA LEU A 90 2.11 14.53 -26.98
C LEU A 90 2.53 16.00 -27.08
N ARG A 91 3.29 16.51 -26.09
CA ARG A 91 3.84 17.88 -26.11
C ARG A 91 5.01 18.06 -27.06
N SER A 92 5.66 16.96 -27.47
CA SER A 92 6.76 16.96 -28.44
C SER A 92 6.30 16.76 -29.89
N LEU A 93 4.99 16.53 -30.12
CA LEU A 93 4.44 16.58 -31.48
C LEU A 93 4.50 18.04 -31.96
N PRO A 94 5.09 18.31 -33.13
CA PRO A 94 5.04 19.64 -33.70
C PRO A 94 3.58 20.00 -33.89
N ILE A 95 3.16 21.17 -33.41
CA ILE A 95 1.86 21.74 -33.72
C ILE A 95 1.83 21.84 -35.24
N THR A 96 1.19 20.87 -35.90
CA THR A 96 0.86 20.99 -37.31
C THR A 96 -0.31 21.95 -37.32
N ASP A 97 0.03 23.22 -37.47
CA ASP A 97 -0.87 24.33 -37.73
C ASP A 97 -1.49 24.11 -39.12
N SER A 98 -2.29 23.06 -39.26
CA SER A 98 -3.04 22.76 -40.47
C SER A 98 -4.30 23.63 -40.47
N GLY A 99 -4.13 24.83 -41.03
CA GLY A 99 -5.09 25.48 -41.93
C GLY A 99 -6.48 25.77 -41.38
N ILE A 100 -6.64 26.94 -40.77
CA ILE A 100 -7.84 27.77 -40.95
C ILE A 100 -7.32 29.20 -41.23
N TYR A 101 -8.06 29.97 -42.04
CA TYR A 101 -7.71 31.27 -42.65
C TYR A 101 -7.01 31.21 -44.01
N GLN A 102 -7.59 30.46 -44.94
CA GLN A 102 -7.70 30.96 -46.32
C GLN A 102 -8.95 31.84 -46.39
N GLU A 103 -8.85 33.12 -46.02
CA GLU A 103 -9.88 34.09 -46.37
C GLU A 103 -9.56 34.66 -47.75
N LYS A 104 -10.29 34.12 -48.72
CA LYS A 104 -10.42 34.61 -50.09
C LYS A 104 -10.92 36.07 -50.08
N LYS A 105 -10.11 37.00 -50.57
CA LYS A 105 -10.61 38.23 -51.21
C LYS A 105 -9.91 38.46 -52.54
N GLU A 106 -10.58 37.99 -53.59
CA GLU A 106 -10.46 38.56 -54.93
C GLU A 106 -10.97 40.01 -54.93
N GLU A 107 -10.36 40.80 -55.80
CA GLU A 107 -10.96 41.84 -56.64
C GLU A 107 -10.72 43.34 -56.30
N LYS A 108 -9.74 43.88 -57.03
CA LYS A 108 -9.65 45.19 -57.71
C LYS A 108 -10.35 46.41 -57.10
N THR A 109 -9.56 47.46 -56.85
CA THR A 109 -9.76 48.79 -57.50
C THR A 109 -8.50 49.67 -57.45
N VAL A 110 -7.92 49.89 -58.64
CA VAL A 110 -7.45 51.16 -59.22
C VAL A 110 -6.29 51.96 -58.57
N SER A 111 -5.22 52.10 -59.36
CA SER A 111 -4.09 53.05 -59.31
C SER A 111 -4.50 54.52 -59.23
N PRO A 112 -3.72 55.42 -58.62
CA PRO A 112 -2.80 56.29 -59.40
C PRO A 112 -1.39 56.37 -58.76
N SER A 113 -0.29 56.14 -59.49
CA SER A 113 0.58 57.20 -60.07
C SER A 113 1.03 58.24 -59.02
N GLU A 114 2.28 58.36 -58.60
CA GLU A 114 3.44 58.85 -59.35
C GLU A 114 4.71 58.82 -58.46
N GLU A 115 5.90 58.88 -59.10
CA GLU A 115 7.12 59.52 -58.59
C GLU A 115 8.02 58.73 -57.59
N ASN A 116 9.31 58.45 -57.79
CA ASN A 116 10.32 58.91 -58.76
C ASN A 116 11.41 57.82 -58.97
N LYS A 117 12.06 57.86 -60.14
CA LYS A 117 13.07 56.92 -60.69
C LYS A 117 14.52 57.27 -60.17
N PRO A 118 15.61 56.61 -60.61
CA PRO A 118 16.74 56.19 -59.78
C PRO A 118 18.01 57.05 -59.99
N ILE A 119 19.06 56.79 -59.22
CA ILE A 119 20.48 56.54 -59.60
C ILE A 119 21.26 56.33 -58.31
#